data_AF-A0A8J7LG27-F1
#
_entry.id   AF-A0A8J7LG27-F1
#
_cell.length_a   1.000
_cell.length_b   1.000
_cell.length_c   1.000
_cell.angle_alpha   90.00
_cell.angle_beta   90.00
_cell.angle_gamma   90.00
#
_symmetry.space_group_name_H-M   'P 1'
#
loop_
_entity.id
_entity.type
_entity.pdbx_description
1 polymer ?
#
loop_
_entity_poly.entity_id
_entity_poly.type
_entity_poly.pdbx_seq_one_letter_code
_entity_poly.pdbx_strand_id
1 'polypeptide(L)'
;MLNMMSKGRIPKKPLKQRPNENEPVSAERARKLILEHRAWDGMRILGHLDLSGASELYNLPENLTCESIDISDCPNLTNLPKGLHVTHWIELAGSGITGLGAGHGFVLRWRGVRVSDAIAFEAQSLTGQDILNIENVELRRVAIERLGYETFLQQVGGLIRDRDRDAGGERQLVYIPFEDDEALMVLKVICPSTKHTHILRVPPYMQSCHQAAAWIAGFTNPDDYNPLIEA
;
A
#
# COMPACT_ATOMS: atom_id res chain seq x y z
N MET A 1 -47.32 -56.93 -12.25
CA MET A 1 -47.52 -55.47 -12.21
C MET A 1 -46.85 -54.96 -10.94
N LEU A 2 -45.61 -54.46 -11.07
CA LEU A 2 -44.86 -53.85 -9.97
C LEU A 2 -45.24 -52.36 -9.95
N ASN A 3 -45.61 -51.81 -8.80
CA ASN A 3 -45.48 -50.36 -8.58
C ASN A 3 -45.23 -50.06 -7.10
N MET A 4 -43.94 -49.94 -6.79
CA MET A 4 -43.45 -49.07 -5.71
C MET A 4 -43.73 -47.62 -6.08
N MET A 5 -43.99 -46.75 -5.09
CA MET A 5 -43.26 -45.48 -4.90
C MET A 5 -43.69 -44.86 -3.55
N SER A 6 -42.83 -45.06 -2.55
CA SER A 6 -42.85 -44.33 -1.28
C SER A 6 -42.41 -42.88 -1.53
N LYS A 7 -43.29 -41.90 -1.28
CA LYS A 7 -42.93 -40.49 -1.24
C LYS A 7 -42.24 -40.16 0.09
N GLY A 8 -40.92 -40.33 0.12
CA GLY A 8 -40.10 -39.86 1.22
C GLY A 8 -40.14 -38.33 1.34
N ARG A 9 -40.48 -37.81 2.53
CA ARG A 9 -40.30 -36.40 2.88
C ARG A 9 -38.81 -36.11 2.97
N ILE A 10 -38.31 -35.23 2.11
CA ILE A 10 -36.98 -34.61 2.28
C ILE A 10 -37.11 -33.60 3.43
N PRO A 11 -36.37 -33.73 4.54
CA PRO A 11 -36.35 -32.69 5.55
C PRO A 11 -35.72 -31.43 4.93
N LYS A 12 -36.52 -30.37 4.77
CA LYS A 12 -35.99 -29.04 4.42
C LYS A 12 -35.10 -28.60 5.57
N LYS A 13 -33.77 -28.78 5.41
CA LYS A 13 -32.78 -28.11 6.24
C LYS A 13 -33.10 -26.60 6.18
N PRO A 14 -33.36 -25.91 7.30
CA PRO A 14 -33.68 -24.50 7.24
C PRO A 14 -32.49 -23.80 6.57
N LEU A 15 -32.77 -23.09 5.47
CA LEU A 15 -31.85 -22.09 4.95
C LEU A 15 -31.55 -21.18 6.14
N LYS A 16 -30.26 -21.07 6.53
CA LYS A 16 -29.85 -20.10 7.54
C LYS A 16 -30.44 -18.77 7.11
N GLN A 17 -31.36 -18.23 7.90
CA GLN A 17 -31.94 -16.93 7.65
C GLN A 17 -30.77 -15.97 7.44
N ARG A 18 -30.79 -15.22 6.34
CA ARG A 18 -29.84 -14.12 6.19
C ARG A 18 -30.01 -13.25 7.44
N PRO A 19 -28.91 -12.82 8.08
CA PRO A 19 -29.02 -11.84 9.17
C PRO A 19 -29.89 -10.69 8.69
N ASN A 20 -30.66 -10.09 9.60
CA ASN A 20 -31.49 -8.94 9.30
C ASN A 20 -30.61 -7.91 8.57
N GLU A 21 -30.79 -7.76 7.25
CA GLU A 21 -29.84 -7.03 6.38
C GLU A 21 -29.70 -5.54 6.79
N ASN A 22 -30.59 -5.09 7.67
CA ASN A 22 -30.63 -3.75 8.28
C ASN A 22 -29.73 -3.57 9.51
N GLU A 23 -29.29 -4.65 10.17
CA GLU A 23 -28.46 -4.55 11.38
C GLU A 23 -26.97 -4.45 11.03
N PRO A 24 -26.22 -3.51 11.65
CA PRO A 24 -24.77 -3.45 11.46
C PRO A 24 -24.06 -4.74 11.88
N VAL A 25 -23.08 -5.17 11.09
CA VAL A 25 -22.20 -6.30 11.40
C VAL A 25 -20.89 -5.82 12.03
N SER A 26 -20.24 -6.66 12.83
CA SER A 26 -18.89 -6.36 13.33
C SER A 26 -17.87 -6.30 12.19
N ALA A 27 -16.80 -5.52 12.35
CA ALA A 27 -15.72 -5.42 11.38
C ALA A 27 -15.08 -6.76 11.01
N GLU A 28 -14.78 -7.61 11.99
CA GLU A 28 -14.22 -8.95 11.75
C GLU A 28 -15.17 -9.81 10.91
N ARG A 29 -16.47 -9.76 11.20
CA ARG A 29 -17.46 -10.50 10.46
C ARG A 29 -17.60 -9.97 9.03
N ALA A 30 -17.59 -8.65 8.87
CA ALA A 30 -17.63 -7.98 7.57
C ALA A 30 -16.43 -8.35 6.70
N ARG A 31 -15.21 -8.30 7.26
CA ARG A 31 -13.97 -8.73 6.60
C ARG A 31 -14.13 -10.12 6.00
N LYS A 32 -14.53 -11.08 6.84
CA LYS A 32 -14.74 -12.47 6.42
C LYS A 32 -15.78 -12.61 5.31
N LEU A 33 -16.90 -11.89 5.40
CA LEU A 33 -17.95 -11.94 4.39
C LEU A 33 -17.51 -11.36 3.05
N ILE A 34 -16.76 -10.25 3.06
CA ILE A 34 -16.23 -9.61 1.85
C ILE A 34 -15.25 -10.55 1.14
N LEU A 35 -14.26 -11.07 1.87
CA LEU A 35 -13.24 -11.96 1.27
C LEU A 35 -13.79 -13.32 0.79
N GLU A 36 -14.88 -13.80 1.39
CA GLU A 36 -15.57 -15.01 0.93
C GLU A 36 -16.59 -14.75 -0.20
N HIS A 37 -16.68 -13.51 -0.72
CA HIS A 37 -17.68 -13.08 -1.71
C HIS A 37 -19.14 -13.34 -1.28
N ARG A 38 -19.41 -13.16 0.02
CA ARG A 38 -20.76 -13.32 0.64
C ARG A 38 -21.30 -12.02 1.24
N ALA A 39 -20.59 -10.91 1.08
CA ALA A 39 -21.10 -9.58 1.42
C ALA A 39 -22.26 -9.18 0.49
N TRP A 40 -23.05 -8.20 0.90
CA TRP A 40 -24.19 -7.69 0.16
C TRP A 40 -24.14 -6.17 0.06
N ASP A 41 -24.82 -5.63 -0.95
CA ASP A 41 -24.93 -4.17 -1.14
C ASP A 41 -25.71 -3.55 0.03
N GLY A 42 -25.26 -2.39 0.49
CA GLY A 42 -25.84 -1.70 1.64
C GLY A 42 -25.40 -2.26 3.00
N MET A 43 -24.44 -3.20 3.03
CA MET A 43 -23.92 -3.74 4.29
C MET A 43 -23.38 -2.62 5.19
N ARG A 44 -23.83 -2.59 6.44
CA ARG A 44 -23.44 -1.60 7.46
C ARG A 44 -22.48 -2.26 8.43
N ILE A 45 -21.37 -1.60 8.73
CA ILE A 45 -20.31 -2.14 9.57
C ILE A 45 -20.14 -1.26 10.81
N LEU A 46 -19.96 -1.90 11.96
CA LEU A 46 -19.59 -1.23 13.19
C LEU A 46 -18.11 -0.87 13.17
N GLY A 47 -17.80 0.41 13.31
CA GLY A 47 -16.42 0.90 13.47
C GLY A 47 -15.55 0.75 12.22
N HIS A 48 -14.28 0.43 12.49
CA HIS A 48 -13.22 0.34 11.51
C HIS A 48 -13.19 -1.02 10.80
N LEU A 49 -13.32 -1.02 9.47
CA LEU A 49 -13.15 -2.20 8.62
C LEU A 49 -11.69 -2.31 8.15
N ASP A 50 -10.98 -3.31 8.65
CA ASP A 50 -9.65 -3.67 8.16
C ASP A 50 -9.76 -4.69 7.01
N LEU A 51 -9.27 -4.32 5.84
CA LEU A 51 -9.10 -5.18 4.67
C LEU A 51 -7.64 -5.24 4.20
N SER A 52 -6.71 -4.68 4.97
CA SER A 52 -5.31 -4.52 4.60
C SER A 52 -4.66 -5.84 4.14
N GLY A 53 -3.78 -5.74 3.14
CA GLY A 53 -3.04 -6.87 2.57
C GLY A 53 -3.89 -7.94 1.87
N ALA A 54 -5.19 -7.73 1.68
CA ALA A 54 -6.06 -8.67 0.98
C ALA A 54 -5.81 -8.64 -0.53
N SER A 55 -4.80 -9.38 -0.99
CA SER A 55 -4.40 -9.42 -2.40
C SER A 55 -5.51 -9.92 -3.34
N GLU A 56 -6.41 -10.78 -2.86
CA GLU A 56 -7.54 -11.31 -3.60
C GLU A 56 -8.73 -10.33 -3.73
N LEU A 57 -8.69 -9.19 -3.02
CA LEU A 57 -9.77 -8.21 -3.04
C LEU A 57 -9.74 -7.42 -4.35
N TYR A 58 -10.79 -7.56 -5.17
CA TYR A 58 -10.94 -6.84 -6.44
C TYR A 58 -12.16 -5.91 -6.48
N ASN A 59 -13.14 -6.11 -5.60
CA ASN A 59 -14.31 -5.25 -5.46
C ASN A 59 -14.85 -5.23 -4.03
N LEU A 60 -15.60 -4.17 -3.72
CA LEU A 60 -16.39 -4.04 -2.51
C LEU A 60 -17.88 -3.98 -2.87
N PRO A 61 -18.79 -4.37 -1.97
CA PRO A 61 -20.23 -4.23 -2.20
C PRO A 61 -20.63 -2.74 -2.37
N GLU A 62 -21.64 -2.47 -3.19
CA GLU A 62 -22.20 -1.13 -3.35
C GLU A 62 -22.83 -0.65 -2.04
N ASN A 63 -22.86 0.67 -1.81
CA ASN A 63 -23.50 1.29 -0.63
C ASN A 63 -22.96 0.79 0.72
N LEU A 64 -21.74 0.23 0.75
CA LEU A 64 -21.06 -0.19 1.98
C LEU A 64 -20.91 1.01 2.93
N THR A 65 -21.24 0.82 4.20
CA THR A 65 -21.14 1.87 5.23
C THR A 65 -20.25 1.44 6.38
N CYS A 66 -19.28 2.27 6.76
CA CYS A 66 -18.40 2.04 7.92
C CYS A 66 -17.86 3.37 8.48
N GLU A 67 -17.22 3.34 9.65
CA GLU A 67 -16.60 4.55 10.21
C GLU A 67 -15.29 4.89 9.50
N SER A 68 -14.44 3.88 9.34
CA SER A 68 -13.17 3.96 8.62
C SER A 68 -12.90 2.65 7.91
N ILE A 69 -12.13 2.69 6.83
CA ILE A 69 -11.75 1.49 6.09
C ILE A 69 -10.27 1.51 5.74
N ASP A 70 -9.57 0.41 6.00
CA ASP A 70 -8.19 0.22 5.59
C ASP A 70 -8.17 -0.77 4.42
N ILE A 71 -7.78 -0.28 3.25
CA ILE A 71 -7.57 -1.09 2.04
C ILE A 71 -6.12 -0.96 1.56
N SER A 72 -5.20 -0.68 2.48
CA SER A 72 -3.77 -0.71 2.16
C SER A 72 -3.34 -2.07 1.63
N ASP A 73 -2.34 -2.07 0.77
CA ASP A 73 -1.74 -3.27 0.20
C ASP A 73 -2.76 -4.22 -0.46
N CYS A 74 -3.84 -3.65 -1.03
CA CYS A 74 -4.85 -4.35 -1.84
C CYS A 74 -4.67 -3.99 -3.33
N PRO A 75 -3.64 -4.53 -4.02
CA PRO A 75 -3.23 -4.05 -5.35
C PRO A 75 -4.28 -4.28 -6.45
N ASN A 76 -5.17 -5.25 -6.26
CA ASN A 76 -6.22 -5.59 -7.23
C ASN A 76 -7.51 -4.76 -7.05
N LEU A 77 -7.65 -4.04 -5.93
CA LEU A 77 -8.76 -3.13 -5.73
C LEU A 77 -8.45 -1.80 -6.42
N THR A 78 -9.01 -1.61 -7.61
CA THR A 78 -8.70 -0.46 -8.48
C THR A 78 -9.73 0.66 -8.43
N ASN A 79 -10.90 0.40 -7.87
CA ASN A 79 -12.01 1.35 -7.80
C ASN A 79 -12.77 1.20 -6.49
N LEU A 80 -13.27 2.31 -5.95
CA LEU A 80 -14.23 2.29 -4.84
C LEU A 80 -15.65 2.01 -5.38
N PRO A 81 -16.50 1.30 -4.61
CA PRO A 81 -17.84 0.98 -5.06
C PRO A 81 -18.74 2.22 -5.01
N LYS A 82 -19.78 2.23 -5.85
CA LYS A 82 -20.77 3.30 -5.84
C LYS A 82 -21.46 3.37 -4.48
N GLY A 83 -21.64 4.58 -3.96
CA GLY A 83 -22.33 4.82 -2.70
C GLY A 83 -21.56 4.40 -1.44
N LEU A 84 -20.25 4.08 -1.56
CA LEU A 84 -19.40 3.89 -0.38
C LEU A 84 -19.54 5.08 0.56
N HIS A 85 -19.87 4.81 1.82
CA HIS A 85 -19.98 5.82 2.86
C HIS A 85 -18.99 5.52 3.99
N VAL A 86 -18.00 6.40 4.13
CA VAL A 86 -16.98 6.36 5.18
C VAL A 86 -17.08 7.67 5.94
N THR A 87 -17.23 7.62 7.27
CA THR A 87 -17.47 8.85 8.07
C THR A 87 -16.18 9.53 8.52
N HIS A 88 -15.07 8.80 8.63
CA HIS A 88 -13.80 9.33 9.12
C HIS A 88 -12.72 9.28 8.04
N TRP A 89 -12.13 8.11 7.81
CA TRP A 89 -10.95 8.02 6.94
C TRP A 89 -10.87 6.71 6.16
N ILE A 90 -10.18 6.78 5.03
CA ILE A 90 -9.75 5.63 4.23
C ILE A 90 -8.23 5.58 4.16
N GLU A 91 -7.63 4.41 4.37
CA GLU A 91 -6.21 4.16 4.13
C GLU A 91 -6.03 3.43 2.79
N LEU A 92 -5.17 3.95 1.92
CA LEU A 92 -5.10 3.61 0.50
C LEU A 92 -3.72 3.14 0.02
N ALA A 93 -2.68 3.27 0.86
CA ALA A 93 -1.31 3.01 0.44
C ALA A 93 -1.14 1.58 -0.09
N GLY A 94 -0.57 1.41 -1.29
CA GLY A 94 -0.38 0.08 -1.90
C GLY A 94 -1.64 -0.56 -2.49
N SER A 95 -2.79 0.13 -2.49
CA SER A 95 -3.96 -0.29 -3.27
C SER A 95 -3.80 0.01 -4.77
N GLY A 96 -4.66 -0.59 -5.60
CA GLY A 96 -4.73 -0.30 -7.03
C GLY A 96 -5.48 1.01 -7.37
N ILE A 97 -5.95 1.76 -6.38
CA ILE A 97 -6.75 2.97 -6.59
C ILE A 97 -5.84 4.10 -7.04
N THR A 98 -6.12 4.65 -8.23
CA THR A 98 -5.32 5.72 -8.85
C THR A 98 -6.01 7.08 -8.85
N GLY A 99 -7.25 7.17 -8.38
CA GLY A 99 -7.98 8.43 -8.28
C GLY A 99 -9.35 8.24 -7.64
N LEU A 100 -9.97 9.37 -7.27
CA LEU A 100 -11.29 9.44 -6.66
C LEU A 100 -12.16 10.48 -7.38
N GLY A 101 -13.48 10.30 -7.30
CA GLY A 101 -14.42 11.32 -7.74
C GLY A 101 -14.38 12.56 -6.84
N ALA A 102 -14.60 13.73 -7.45
CA ALA A 102 -14.69 14.98 -6.71
C ALA A 102 -15.74 14.91 -5.59
N GLY A 103 -15.42 15.47 -4.43
CA GLY A 103 -16.35 15.52 -3.30
C GLY A 103 -16.57 14.18 -2.59
N HIS A 104 -15.59 13.27 -2.61
CA HIS A 104 -15.65 11.95 -1.97
C HIS A 104 -16.00 11.99 -0.46
N GLY A 105 -15.71 13.09 0.24
CA GLY A 105 -16.33 13.39 1.55
C GLY A 105 -15.73 12.68 2.78
N PHE A 106 -14.61 11.97 2.61
CA PHE A 106 -13.86 11.31 3.70
C PHE A 106 -12.40 11.74 3.69
N VAL A 107 -11.69 11.56 4.81
CA VAL A 107 -10.25 11.88 4.89
C VAL A 107 -9.42 10.77 4.25
N LEU A 108 -8.43 11.14 3.43
CA LEU A 108 -7.45 10.19 2.90
C LEU A 108 -6.30 10.02 3.88
N ARG A 109 -5.88 8.77 4.07
CA ARG A 109 -4.64 8.39 4.72
C ARG A 109 -3.73 7.61 3.80
N TRP A 110 -2.43 7.82 3.99
CA TRP A 110 -1.37 7.08 3.34
C TRP A 110 -0.36 6.67 4.41
N ARG A 111 -0.26 5.36 4.68
CA ARG A 111 0.58 4.80 5.76
C ARG A 111 0.35 5.49 7.11
N GLY A 112 -0.91 5.77 7.44
CA GLY A 112 -1.34 6.42 8.68
C GLY A 112 -1.29 7.95 8.66
N VAL A 113 -0.75 8.58 7.62
CA VAL A 113 -0.62 10.04 7.50
C VAL A 113 -1.79 10.59 6.71
N ARG A 114 -2.44 11.66 7.20
CA ARG A 114 -3.47 12.37 6.43
C ARG A 114 -2.85 13.04 5.21
N VAL A 115 -3.38 12.77 4.02
CA VAL A 115 -2.92 13.33 2.75
C VAL A 115 -4.04 14.08 2.02
N SER A 116 -3.64 14.95 1.09
CA SER A 116 -4.54 15.50 0.07
C SER A 116 -4.62 14.57 -1.14
N ASP A 117 -5.64 14.75 -1.97
CA ASP A 117 -5.78 14.10 -3.27
C ASP A 117 -4.56 14.34 -4.16
N ALA A 118 -3.99 15.55 -4.11
CA ALA A 118 -2.79 15.89 -4.86
C ALA A 118 -1.59 15.01 -4.46
N ILE A 119 -1.38 14.77 -3.16
CA ILE A 119 -0.31 13.87 -2.69
C ILE A 119 -0.65 12.40 -3.01
N ALA A 120 -1.92 12.00 -2.84
CA ALA A 120 -2.33 10.61 -3.06
C ALA A 120 -2.24 10.21 -4.55
N PHE A 121 -2.72 11.04 -5.47
CA PHE A 121 -2.99 10.66 -6.86
C PHE A 121 -2.25 11.51 -7.90
N GLU A 122 -1.83 12.73 -7.54
CA GLU A 122 -1.23 13.69 -8.48
C GLU A 122 0.17 14.11 -8.05
N ALA A 123 0.91 13.23 -7.36
CA ALA A 123 2.19 13.58 -6.74
C ALA A 123 3.25 14.07 -7.74
N GLN A 124 3.12 13.72 -9.02
CA GLN A 124 3.97 14.23 -10.10
C GLN A 124 3.82 15.75 -10.34
N SER A 125 2.79 16.38 -9.77
CA SER A 125 2.63 17.84 -9.77
C SER A 125 3.50 18.54 -8.72
N LEU A 126 3.99 17.81 -7.71
CA LEU A 126 4.85 18.35 -6.66
C LEU A 126 6.29 18.40 -7.13
N THR A 127 6.99 19.50 -6.84
CA THR A 127 8.44 19.57 -7.01
C THR A 127 9.15 19.08 -5.75
N GLY A 128 10.40 18.66 -5.91
CA GLY A 128 11.27 18.30 -4.80
C GLY A 128 11.45 19.47 -3.82
N GLN A 129 11.44 20.71 -4.32
CA GLN A 129 11.50 21.89 -3.46
C GLN A 129 10.21 22.07 -2.65
N ASP A 130 9.04 21.83 -3.23
CA ASP A 130 7.77 21.85 -2.50
C ASP A 130 7.79 20.82 -1.36
N ILE A 131 8.30 19.62 -1.65
CA ILE A 131 8.44 18.53 -0.67
C ILE A 131 9.42 18.90 0.45
N LEU A 132 10.57 19.49 0.14
CA LEU A 132 11.54 19.95 1.15
C LEU A 132 10.94 21.00 2.10
N ASN A 133 9.99 21.81 1.62
CA ASN A 133 9.32 22.84 2.42
C ASN A 133 8.16 22.29 3.28
N ILE A 134 7.83 21.00 3.20
CA ILE A 134 6.81 20.39 4.07
C ILE A 134 7.37 20.28 5.50
N GLU A 135 6.79 21.03 6.43
CA GLU A 135 7.15 21.00 7.86
C GLU A 135 6.76 19.69 8.55
N ASN A 136 5.64 19.07 8.14
CA ASN A 136 5.23 17.79 8.70
C ASN A 136 6.11 16.68 8.11
N VAL A 137 7.06 16.21 8.92
CA VAL A 137 8.03 15.18 8.57
C VAL A 137 7.41 13.90 7.99
N GLU A 138 6.34 13.38 8.59
CA GLU A 138 5.69 12.16 8.09
C GLU A 138 4.98 12.41 6.75
N LEU A 139 4.39 13.60 6.56
CA LEU A 139 3.82 13.99 5.27
C LEU A 139 4.91 14.17 4.20
N ARG A 140 6.07 14.71 4.55
CA ARG A 140 7.22 14.85 3.65
C ARG A 140 7.70 13.49 3.17
N ARG A 141 7.82 12.50 4.06
CA ARG A 141 8.18 11.11 3.71
C ARG A 141 7.18 10.47 2.76
N VAL A 142 5.88 10.66 3.03
CA VAL A 142 4.82 10.20 2.11
C VAL A 142 4.93 10.89 0.75
N ALA A 143 5.14 12.21 0.71
CA ALA A 143 5.28 12.93 -0.54
C ALA A 143 6.49 12.45 -1.36
N ILE A 144 7.63 12.15 -0.71
CA ILE A 144 8.80 11.54 -1.36
C ILE A 144 8.45 10.15 -1.92
N GLU A 145 7.78 9.29 -1.13
CA GLU A 145 7.33 7.97 -1.59
C GLU A 145 6.43 8.07 -2.82
N ARG A 146 5.48 9.02 -2.81
CA ARG A 146 4.50 9.21 -3.88
C ARG A 146 5.10 9.81 -5.15
N LEU A 147 5.99 10.78 -5.03
CA LEU A 147 6.74 11.32 -6.17
C LEU A 147 7.70 10.28 -6.76
N GLY A 148 8.27 9.46 -5.87
CA GLY A 148 9.29 8.46 -6.18
C GLY A 148 10.70 8.99 -5.91
N TYR A 149 11.54 8.16 -5.30
CA TYR A 149 12.89 8.56 -4.91
C TYR A 149 13.76 8.98 -6.11
N GLU A 150 13.60 8.36 -7.27
CA GLU A 150 14.36 8.72 -8.47
C GLU A 150 14.08 10.15 -8.90
N THR A 151 12.81 10.50 -9.12
CA THR A 151 12.39 11.86 -9.50
C THR A 151 12.81 12.88 -8.44
N PHE A 152 12.61 12.56 -7.16
CA PHE A 152 13.00 13.43 -6.06
C PHE A 152 14.51 13.72 -6.05
N LEU A 153 15.35 12.69 -6.18
CA LEU A 153 16.81 12.84 -6.24
C LEU A 153 17.29 13.58 -7.48
N GLN A 154 16.64 13.39 -8.63
CA GLN A 154 16.97 14.14 -9.84
C GLN A 154 16.72 15.64 -9.67
N GLN A 155 15.70 16.02 -8.89
CA GLN A 155 15.35 17.43 -8.66
C GLN A 155 16.16 18.08 -7.52
N VAL A 156 16.38 17.36 -6.42
CA VAL A 156 17.03 17.90 -5.21
C VAL A 156 18.54 17.63 -5.18
N GLY A 157 18.99 16.57 -5.84
CA GLY A 157 20.36 16.07 -5.73
C GLY A 157 20.62 15.36 -4.40
N GLY A 158 21.87 15.38 -3.96
CA GLY A 158 22.29 14.77 -2.70
C GLY A 158 23.82 14.64 -2.62
N LEU A 159 24.32 14.44 -1.41
CA LEU A 159 25.73 14.19 -1.16
C LEU A 159 26.05 12.73 -1.42
N ILE A 160 26.99 12.45 -2.32
CA ILE A 160 27.43 11.09 -2.58
C ILE A 160 28.43 10.70 -1.50
N ARG A 161 28.02 9.77 -0.64
CA ARG A 161 28.80 9.27 0.51
C ARG A 161 29.78 8.19 0.10
N ASP A 162 29.38 7.34 -0.83
CA ASP A 162 30.19 6.25 -1.33
C ASP A 162 29.86 5.92 -2.78
N ARG A 163 30.84 5.33 -3.48
CA ARG A 163 30.71 4.79 -4.83
C ARG A 163 31.52 3.53 -4.95
N ASP A 164 30.91 2.50 -5.50
CA ASP A 164 31.62 1.28 -5.89
C ASP A 164 30.99 0.67 -7.15
N ARG A 165 31.40 -0.55 -7.47
CA ARG A 165 30.86 -1.32 -8.59
C ARG A 165 30.57 -2.75 -8.16
N ASP A 166 29.49 -3.29 -8.69
CA ASP A 166 29.19 -4.72 -8.67
C ASP A 166 28.87 -5.25 -10.08
N ALA A 167 28.34 -6.46 -10.16
CA ALA A 167 27.95 -7.07 -11.44
C ALA A 167 26.87 -6.27 -12.20
N GLY A 168 26.05 -5.48 -11.50
CA GLY A 168 25.03 -4.61 -12.09
C GLY A 168 25.58 -3.30 -12.64
N GLY A 169 26.76 -2.87 -12.18
CA GLY A 169 27.44 -1.66 -12.62
C GLY A 169 27.83 -0.75 -11.47
N GLU A 170 27.81 0.56 -11.70
CA GLU A 170 28.12 1.54 -10.65
C GLU A 170 26.97 1.64 -9.64
N ARG A 171 27.31 1.61 -8.35
CA ARG A 171 26.41 1.92 -7.26
C ARG A 171 26.81 3.24 -6.60
N GLN A 172 25.82 3.97 -6.10
CA GLN A 172 26.04 5.22 -5.39
C GLN A 172 25.23 5.21 -4.09
N LEU A 173 25.89 5.52 -2.98
CA LEU A 173 25.23 5.80 -1.72
C LEU A 173 25.02 7.31 -1.63
N VAL A 174 23.77 7.75 -1.63
CA VAL A 174 23.39 9.16 -1.65
C VAL A 174 22.71 9.55 -0.36
N TYR A 175 23.13 10.67 0.21
CA TYR A 175 22.68 11.23 1.48
C TYR A 175 22.06 12.61 1.27
N ILE A 176 20.85 12.81 1.79
CA ILE A 176 20.17 14.10 1.86
C ILE A 176 19.91 14.43 3.32
N PRO A 177 20.53 15.48 3.88
CA PRO A 177 20.24 15.91 5.24
C PRO A 177 18.87 16.57 5.32
N PHE A 178 18.16 16.31 6.42
CA PHE A 178 17.03 17.12 6.87
C PHE A 178 17.37 17.69 8.25
N GLU A 179 16.94 18.92 8.53
CA GLU A 179 17.26 19.58 9.81
C GLU A 179 16.33 19.10 10.95
N ASP A 180 15.12 18.71 10.60
CA ASP A 180 14.00 18.36 11.46
C ASP A 180 13.64 16.86 11.41
N ASP A 181 14.40 16.04 10.67
CA ASP A 181 14.14 14.61 10.49
C ASP A 181 15.45 13.79 10.35
N GLU A 182 15.34 12.48 10.51
CA GLU A 182 16.31 11.51 10.04
C GLU A 182 16.64 11.76 8.55
N ALA A 183 17.93 11.90 8.25
CA ALA A 183 18.40 12.10 6.89
C ALA A 183 17.97 10.95 5.96
N LEU A 184 17.64 11.29 4.72
CA LEU A 184 17.37 10.29 3.69
C LEU A 184 18.69 9.72 3.18
N MET A 185 18.91 8.42 3.41
CA MET A 185 19.99 7.65 2.80
C MET A 185 19.41 6.66 1.80
N VAL A 186 19.95 6.65 0.59
CA VAL A 186 19.50 5.77 -0.49
C VAL A 186 20.68 5.14 -1.21
N LEU A 187 20.51 3.87 -1.55
CA LEU A 187 21.38 3.16 -2.48
C LEU A 187 20.79 3.24 -3.88
N LYS A 188 21.54 3.82 -4.82
CA LYS A 188 21.26 3.78 -6.24
C LYS A 188 22.02 2.61 -6.87
N VAL A 189 21.30 1.71 -7.52
CA VAL A 189 21.84 0.55 -8.24
C VAL A 189 21.25 0.44 -9.64
N ILE A 190 21.95 -0.23 -10.54
CA ILE A 190 21.43 -0.58 -11.87
C ILE A 190 21.15 -2.08 -11.86
N CYS A 191 19.92 -2.47 -12.20
CA CYS A 191 19.57 -3.86 -12.36
C CYS A 191 20.27 -4.41 -13.63
N PRO A 192 21.13 -5.45 -13.53
CA PRO A 192 21.87 -5.93 -14.69
C PRO A 192 20.97 -6.47 -15.81
N SER A 193 19.84 -7.08 -15.46
CA SER A 193 18.91 -7.73 -16.41
C SER A 193 18.01 -6.76 -17.17
N THR A 194 17.50 -5.72 -16.49
CA THR A 194 16.57 -4.75 -17.09
C THR A 194 17.24 -3.43 -17.48
N LYS A 195 18.47 -3.19 -16.99
CA LYS A 195 19.16 -1.89 -17.01
C LYS A 195 18.41 -0.76 -16.30
N HIS A 196 17.32 -1.08 -15.59
CA HIS A 196 16.55 -0.13 -14.81
C HIS A 196 17.35 0.36 -13.60
N THR A 197 17.25 1.65 -13.30
CA THR A 197 17.87 2.23 -12.10
C THR A 197 16.93 2.06 -10.92
N HIS A 198 17.38 1.43 -9.85
CA HIS A 198 16.63 1.34 -8.60
C HIS A 198 17.23 2.25 -7.56
N ILE A 199 16.36 2.95 -6.85
CA ILE A 199 16.71 3.78 -5.69
C ILE A 199 16.04 3.18 -4.47
N LEU A 200 16.85 2.72 -3.52
CA LEU A 200 16.40 1.94 -2.37
C LEU A 200 16.78 2.69 -1.10
N ARG A 201 15.79 3.06 -0.28
CA ARG A 201 16.06 3.67 1.04
C ARG A 201 16.75 2.65 1.95
N VAL A 202 17.80 3.11 2.62
CA VAL A 202 18.58 2.32 3.59
C VAL A 202 18.75 3.12 4.89
N PRO A 203 19.15 2.49 6.00
CA PRO A 203 19.37 3.22 7.25
C PRO A 203 20.39 4.37 7.10
N PRO A 204 20.22 5.48 7.83
CA PRO A 204 21.01 6.70 7.63
C PRO A 204 22.47 6.56 8.05
N TYR A 205 22.79 5.54 8.86
CA TYR A 205 24.13 5.29 9.38
C TYR A 205 25.02 4.46 8.44
N MET A 206 24.49 4.00 7.30
CA MET A 206 25.25 3.23 6.32
C MET A 206 26.44 4.05 5.79
N GLN A 207 27.60 3.40 5.67
CA GLN A 207 28.86 4.04 5.30
C GLN A 207 29.32 3.69 3.88
N SER A 208 28.89 2.55 3.33
CA SER A 208 29.28 2.11 1.99
C SER A 208 28.13 1.52 1.19
N CYS A 209 28.26 1.54 -0.13
CA CYS A 209 27.36 0.88 -1.07
C CYS A 209 27.25 -0.62 -0.79
N HIS A 210 28.37 -1.28 -0.49
CA HIS A 210 28.40 -2.71 -0.14
C HIS A 210 27.61 -3.01 1.13
N GLN A 211 27.79 -2.21 2.19
CA GLN A 211 27.04 -2.35 3.43
C GLN A 211 25.53 -2.16 3.21
N ALA A 212 25.16 -1.13 2.44
CA ALA A 212 23.77 -0.86 2.09
C ALA A 212 23.15 -2.00 1.27
N ALA A 213 23.88 -2.54 0.29
CA ALA A 213 23.43 -3.67 -0.53
C ALA A 213 23.25 -4.95 0.30
N ALA A 214 24.20 -5.25 1.20
CA ALA A 214 24.11 -6.37 2.12
C ALA A 214 22.87 -6.28 3.03
N TRP A 215 22.60 -5.08 3.57
CA TRP A 215 21.43 -4.83 4.41
C TRP A 215 20.11 -5.04 3.64
N ILE A 216 20.02 -4.54 2.41
CA ILE A 216 18.84 -4.76 1.54
C ILE A 216 18.62 -6.26 1.31
N ALA A 217 19.69 -7.03 1.15
CA ALA A 217 19.65 -8.48 0.98
C ALA A 217 19.39 -9.24 2.29
N GLY A 218 19.23 -8.56 3.44
CA GLY A 218 18.91 -9.16 4.73
C GLY A 218 20.13 -9.60 5.56
N PHE A 219 21.35 -9.23 5.16
CA PHE A 219 22.57 -9.53 5.91
C PHE A 219 22.87 -8.44 6.94
N THR A 220 23.19 -8.86 8.16
CA THR A 220 23.64 -7.93 9.22
C THR A 220 25.14 -7.61 9.10
N ASN A 221 25.94 -8.61 8.75
CA ASN A 221 27.37 -8.45 8.47
C ASN A 221 27.59 -8.33 6.96
N PRO A 222 28.13 -7.20 6.45
CA PRO A 222 28.37 -7.00 5.02
C PRO A 222 29.32 -8.02 4.38
N ASP A 223 30.26 -8.57 5.14
CA ASP A 223 31.25 -9.52 4.62
C ASP A 223 30.62 -10.86 4.22
N ASP A 224 29.44 -11.18 4.76
CA ASP A 224 28.67 -12.39 4.43
C ASP A 224 27.96 -12.25 3.07
N TYR A 225 27.81 -11.02 2.57
CA TYR A 225 27.15 -10.73 1.30
C TYR A 225 28.14 -10.74 0.14
N ASN A 226 28.14 -11.84 -0.62
CA ASN A 226 28.97 -12.01 -1.82
C ASN A 226 28.07 -12.44 -2.99
N PRO A 227 27.38 -11.50 -3.66
CA PRO A 227 26.46 -11.83 -4.75
C PRO A 227 27.23 -12.52 -5.88
N LEU A 228 26.77 -13.71 -6.26
CA LEU A 228 27.32 -14.44 -7.40
C LEU A 228 26.98 -13.68 -8.68
N ILE A 229 27.93 -13.65 -9.61
CA ILE A 229 27.70 -13.13 -10.96
C ILE A 229 26.70 -14.08 -11.63
N GLU A 230 25.47 -13.62 -11.88
CA GLU A 230 24.58 -14.33 -12.80
C GLU A 230 25.18 -14.21 -14.21
N ALA A 231 25.55 -15.36 -14.78
CA ALA A 231 26.23 -15.51 -16.07
C ALA A 231 25.31 -15.26 -17.26
#